data_AF-A0AAE1X5I8-F1
#
_entry.id   AF-A0AAE1X5I8-F1
#
_cell.length_a   1.000
_cell.length_b   1.000
_cell.length_c   1.000
_cell.angle_alpha   90.00
_cell.angle_beta   90.00
_cell.angle_gamma   90.00
#
_symmetry.space_group_name_H-M   'P 1'
#
loop_
_entity.id
_entity.type
_entity.pdbx_description
1 polymer ?
#
loop_
_entity_poly.entity_id
_entity_poly.type
_entity_poly.pdbx_seq_one_letter_code
_entity_poly.pdbx_strand_id
1 'polypeptide(L)'
;MSRSITNKLYLKQRLYGLKMQEGLDLAQHVNVFNQTIIDLPRLDVSIEDEDRTMILLCSLPFSYKHLVTTLTYGKKTIKVDEITAALLAHNQQK
;
A
#
# COMPACT_ATOMS: atom_id res chain seq x y z
N MET A 1 29.15 8.84 -6.45
CA MET A 1 28.05 8.84 -5.46
C MET A 1 27.20 7.60 -5.71
N SER A 2 27.47 6.50 -5.00
CA SER A 2 26.69 5.27 -5.16
C SER A 2 25.24 5.58 -4.81
N ARG A 3 24.33 5.53 -5.79
CA ARG A 3 22.89 5.32 -5.53
C ARG A 3 22.78 3.91 -4.95
N SER A 4 23.14 3.85 -3.67
CA SER A 4 23.66 2.67 -3.02
C SER A 4 22.53 1.71 -2.74
N ILE A 5 22.85 0.42 -2.71
CA ILE A 5 22.02 -0.67 -2.16
C ILE A 5 21.30 -0.24 -0.88
N THR A 6 21.91 0.64 -0.08
CA THR A 6 21.34 1.32 1.08
C THR A 6 19.99 2.01 0.82
N ASN A 7 19.85 2.81 -0.25
CA ASN A 7 18.61 3.53 -0.55
C ASN A 7 17.50 2.57 -0.99
N LYS A 8 17.88 1.56 -1.80
CA LYS A 8 16.98 0.49 -2.24
C LYS A 8 16.47 -0.32 -1.06
N LEU A 9 17.35 -0.68 -0.13
CA LEU A 9 17.00 -1.40 1.09
C LEU A 9 16.12 -0.55 2.00
N TYR A 10 16.44 0.73 2.15
CA TYR A 10 15.64 1.68 2.95
C TYR A 10 14.21 1.81 2.41
N LEU A 11 14.00 2.00 1.11
CA LEU A 11 12.66 2.08 0.53
C LEU A 11 11.88 0.78 0.69
N LYS A 12 12.52 -0.38 0.48
CA LYS A 12 11.90 -1.68 0.74
C LYS A 12 11.50 -1.83 2.20
N GLN A 13 12.38 -1.51 3.13
CA GLN A 13 12.09 -1.56 4.56
C GLN A 13 10.92 -0.64 4.93
N ARG A 14 10.89 0.58 4.37
CA ARG A 14 9.79 1.53 4.57
C ARG A 14 8.46 1.01 3.99
N LEU A 15 8.49 0.37 2.83
CA LEU A 15 7.31 -0.22 2.19
C LEU A 15 6.77 -1.41 2.99
N TYR A 16 7.60 -2.40 3.31
CA TYR A 16 7.16 -3.59 4.06
C TYR A 16 6.87 -3.29 5.54
N GLY A 17 7.48 -2.24 6.09
CA GLY A 17 7.22 -1.75 7.44
C GLY A 17 6.05 -0.75 7.51
N LEU A 18 5.43 -0.40 6.39
CA LEU A 18 4.34 0.56 6.36
C LEU A 18 3.16 0.03 7.19
N LYS A 19 2.73 0.78 8.19
CA LYS A 19 1.57 0.48 9.01
C LYS A 19 0.81 1.75 9.36
N MET A 20 -0.49 1.71 9.18
CA MET A 20 -1.41 2.75 9.58
C MET A 20 -1.79 2.53 11.05
N GLN A 21 -1.81 3.60 11.84
CA GLN A 21 -2.36 3.53 13.20
C GLN A 21 -3.88 3.71 13.17
N GLU A 22 -4.55 3.09 14.14
CA GLU A 22 -6.00 3.21 14.32
C GLU A 22 -6.39 4.68 14.52
N GLY A 23 -7.40 5.15 13.77
CA GLY A 23 -7.89 6.54 13.85
C GLY A 23 -7.09 7.59 13.05
N LEU A 24 -6.01 7.21 12.34
CA LEU A 24 -5.36 8.11 11.38
C LEU A 24 -6.15 8.22 10.07
N ASP A 25 -5.82 9.22 9.25
CA ASP A 25 -6.43 9.41 7.94
C ASP A 25 -5.92 8.37 6.93
N LEU A 26 -6.84 7.56 6.41
CA LEU A 26 -6.58 6.57 5.38
C LEU A 26 -6.03 7.22 4.10
N ALA A 27 -6.50 8.42 3.75
CA ALA A 27 -6.06 9.11 2.54
C ALA A 27 -4.59 9.52 2.64
N GLN A 28 -4.15 10.01 3.80
CA GLN A 28 -2.74 10.29 4.05
C GLN A 28 -1.89 9.02 3.98
N HIS A 29 -2.35 7.92 4.59
CA HIS A 29 -1.63 6.65 4.56
C HIS A 29 -1.46 6.10 3.13
N VAL A 30 -2.54 6.10 2.35
CA VAL A 30 -2.54 5.73 0.92
C VAL A 30 -1.59 6.62 0.12
N ASN A 31 -1.57 7.93 0.39
CA ASN A 31 -0.67 8.84 -0.31
C ASN A 31 0.80 8.51 -0.04
N VAL A 32 1.17 8.20 1.21
CA VAL A 32 2.52 7.76 1.57
C VAL A 32 2.89 6.45 0.88
N PHE A 33 1.96 5.50 0.82
CA PHE A 33 2.13 4.24 0.10
C PHE A 33 2.41 4.50 -1.40
N ASN A 34 1.57 5.30 -2.07
CA ASN A 34 1.70 5.61 -3.49
C ASN A 34 3.02 6.31 -3.82
N GLN A 35 3.45 7.27 -2.99
CA GLN A 35 4.75 7.91 -3.14
C GLN A 35 5.90 6.89 -3.06
N THR A 36 5.83 5.96 -2.11
CA THR A 36 6.85 4.91 -1.96
C THR A 36 6.88 3.99 -3.18
N ILE A 37 5.72 3.64 -3.74
CA ILE A 37 5.63 2.84 -4.98
C ILE A 37 6.23 3.58 -6.19
N ILE A 38 5.99 4.88 -6.33
CA ILE A 38 6.54 5.70 -7.42
C ILE A 38 8.07 5.83 -7.32
N ASP A 39 8.61 5.84 -6.10
CA ASP A 39 10.05 5.98 -5.87
C ASP A 39 10.85 4.68 -6.10
N LEU A 40 10.21 3.51 -6.06
CA LEU A 40 10.87 2.21 -6.22
C LEU A 40 11.45 1.96 -7.63
N PRO A 41 10.72 2.23 -8.73
CA PRO A 41 11.27 2.13 -10.08
C PRO A 41 12.47 3.03 -10.32
N ARG A 42 12.57 4.17 -9.61
CA ARG A 42 13.73 5.08 -9.71
C ARG A 42 15.04 4.46 -9.21
N LEU A 43 14.96 3.34 -8.48
CA LEU A 43 16.07 2.57 -7.92
C LEU A 43 16.16 1.15 -8.51
N ASP A 44 15.59 0.91 -9.69
CA ASP A 44 15.51 -0.43 -10.31
C ASP A 44 14.89 -1.47 -9.37
N VAL A 45 13.79 -1.09 -8.72
CA VAL A 45 12.94 -1.99 -7.94
C VAL A 45 11.56 -2.01 -8.57
N SER A 46 11.19 -3.16 -9.13
CA SER A 46 9.81 -3.45 -9.51
C SER A 46 9.19 -4.39 -8.48
N ILE A 47 7.95 -4.12 -8.12
CA ILE A 47 7.09 -4.97 -7.30
C ILE A 47 5.83 -5.19 -8.12
N GLU A 48 5.31 -6.42 -8.13
CA GLU A 48 4.10 -6.77 -8.85
C GLU A 48 2.86 -6.11 -8.21
N ASP A 49 1.84 -5.82 -9.00
CA ASP A 49 0.63 -5.14 -8.49
C ASP A 49 -0.09 -5.96 -7.41
N GLU A 50 -0.04 -7.29 -7.49
CA GLU A 50 -0.58 -8.18 -6.46
C GLU A 50 0.15 -8.00 -5.13
N ASP A 51 1.49 -7.98 -5.14
CA ASP A 51 2.32 -7.73 -3.97
C ASP A 51 2.10 -6.33 -3.40
N ARG A 52 2.02 -5.30 -4.26
CA ARG A 52 1.72 -3.93 -3.82
C ARG A 52 0.39 -3.89 -3.09
N THR A 53 -0.61 -4.57 -3.65
CA THR A 53 -1.94 -4.62 -3.04
C THR A 53 -1.92 -5.36 -1.71
N MET A 54 -1.24 -6.51 -1.65
CA MET A 54 -1.05 -7.28 -0.42
C MET A 54 -0.41 -6.40 0.67
N ILE A 55 0.66 -5.66 0.34
CA ILE A 55 1.34 -4.75 1.27
C ILE A 55 0.39 -3.65 1.77
N LEU A 56 -0.36 -3.00 0.86
CA LEU A 56 -1.32 -1.97 1.24
C LEU A 56 -2.36 -2.54 2.20
N LEU A 57 -2.96 -3.69 1.89
CA LEU A 57 -3.98 -4.33 2.74
C LEU A 57 -3.41 -4.76 4.11
N CYS A 58 -2.18 -5.30 4.15
CA CYS A 58 -1.51 -5.68 5.39
C CYS A 58 -1.07 -4.48 6.25
N SER A 59 -0.91 -3.30 5.64
CA SER A 59 -0.57 -2.06 6.34
C SER A 59 -1.76 -1.43 7.07
N LEU A 60 -2.99 -1.86 6.76
CA LEU A 60 -4.20 -1.28 7.35
C LEU A 60 -4.42 -1.75 8.80
N PRO A 61 -5.12 -0.94 9.62
CA PRO A 61 -5.49 -1.31 10.97
C PRO A 61 -6.49 -2.47 11.00
N PHE A 62 -6.61 -3.13 12.16
CA PHE A 62 -7.50 -4.29 12.32
C PHE A 62 -8.98 -3.94 12.05
N SER A 63 -9.40 -2.70 12.29
CA SER A 63 -10.77 -2.24 11.99
C SER A 63 -11.15 -2.36 10.52
N TYR A 64 -10.18 -2.35 9.60
CA TYR A 64 -10.40 -2.48 8.17
C TYR A 64 -10.42 -3.93 7.68
N LYS A 65 -10.22 -4.93 8.57
CA LYS A 65 -10.12 -6.35 8.20
C LYS A 65 -11.35 -6.87 7.44
N HIS A 66 -12.55 -6.43 7.80
CA HIS A 66 -13.78 -6.80 7.11
C HIS A 66 -13.83 -6.22 5.68
N LEU A 67 -13.39 -4.97 5.52
CA LEU A 67 -13.30 -4.32 4.21
C LEU A 67 -12.25 -5.02 3.33
N VAL A 68 -11.07 -5.33 3.88
CA VAL A 68 -10.01 -6.09 3.19
C VAL A 68 -10.54 -7.42 2.69
N THR A 69 -11.24 -8.18 3.54
CA THR A 69 -11.85 -9.46 3.14
C THR A 69 -12.84 -9.26 1.99
N THR A 70 -13.72 -8.27 2.09
CA THR A 70 -14.74 -7.98 1.06
C THR A 70 -14.12 -7.57 -0.26
N LEU A 71 -13.06 -6.75 -0.22
CA LEU A 71 -12.41 -6.23 -1.43
C LEU A 71 -11.57 -7.28 -2.17
N THR A 72 -11.14 -8.33 -1.47
CA THR A 72 -10.34 -9.44 -2.01
C THR A 72 -11.17 -10.67 -2.34
N TYR A 73 -12.35 -10.82 -1.71
CA TYR A 73 -13.21 -11.98 -1.90
C TYR A 73 -13.65 -12.14 -3.36
N GLY A 74 -13.39 -13.32 -3.94
CA GLY A 74 -13.85 -13.69 -5.28
C GLY A 74 -13.12 -12.98 -6.43
N LYS A 75 -12.12 -12.13 -6.17
CA LYS A 75 -11.32 -11.50 -7.23
C LYS A 75 -10.23 -12.43 -7.75
N LYS A 76 -10.21 -12.64 -9.07
CA LYS A 76 -9.15 -13.37 -9.77
C LYS A 76 -7.92 -12.52 -10.08
N THR A 77 -8.08 -11.20 -10.09
CA THR A 77 -7.02 -10.25 -10.39
C THR A 77 -7.25 -9.03 -9.52
N ILE A 78 -6.20 -8.53 -8.88
CA ILE A 78 -6.30 -7.41 -7.96
C ILE A 78 -5.34 -6.32 -8.42
N LYS A 79 -5.91 -5.15 -8.73
CA LYS A 79 -5.13 -3.94 -9.07
C LYS A 79 -5.08 -3.01 -7.87
N VAL A 80 -3.90 -2.48 -7.61
CA VAL A 80 -3.67 -1.57 -6.49
C VAL A 80 -4.53 -0.31 -6.59
N ASP A 81 -4.74 0.21 -7.80
CA ASP A 81 -5.57 1.40 -8.05
C ASP A 81 -7.05 1.17 -7.69
N GLU A 82 -7.61 0.02 -8.06
CA GLU A 82 -9.00 -0.33 -7.76
C GLU A 82 -9.23 -0.49 -6.26
N ILE A 83 -8.31 -1.16 -5.57
CA ILE A 83 -8.37 -1.33 -4.12
C ILE A 83 -8.21 0.00 -3.42
N THR A 84 -7.29 0.84 -3.89
CA THR A 84 -7.07 2.18 -3.33
C THR A 84 -8.31 3.05 -3.47
N ALA A 85 -8.94 3.06 -4.65
CA ALA A 85 -10.16 3.81 -4.88
C ALA A 85 -11.31 3.33 -3.97
N ALA A 86 -11.47 2.01 -3.83
CA ALA A 86 -12.51 1.44 -2.97
C ALA A 86 -12.27 1.74 -1.47
N LEU A 87 -11.01 1.71 -1.03
CA LEU A 87 -10.61 2.08 0.33
C LEU A 87 -10.94 3.56 0.61
N LEU A 88 -10.56 4.46 -0.28
CA LEU A 88 -10.82 5.90 -0.13
C LEU A 88 -12.32 6.22 -0.15
N ALA A 89 -13.08 5.58 -1.05
CA ALA A 89 -14.54 5.73 -1.11
C ALA A 89 -15.22 5.31 0.19
N HIS A 90 -14.75 4.21 0.82
CA HIS A 90 -15.28 3.77 2.11
C HIS A 90 -14.97 4.76 3.24
N ASN A 91 -13.77 5.36 3.23
CA ASN A 91 -13.38 6.36 4.23
C ASN A 91 -14.20 7.66 4.13
N GLN A 92 -14.66 8.03 2.93
CA GLN A 92 -15.54 9.19 2.72
C GLN A 92 -16.99 8.97 3.15
N GLN A 93 -17.42 7.72 3.32
CA GLN A 93 -18.79 7.35 3.74
C GLN A 93 -18.92 7.17 5.25
N LYS A 94 -17.81 7.29 5.99
CA LYS A 94 -17.72 7.10 7.44
C LYS A 94 -17.79 8.45 8.16
#